data_AF-A0AA40C2F2-F1
#
_entry.id   AF-A0AA40C2F2-F1
#
_cell.length_a   1.000
_cell.length_b   1.000
_cell.length_c   1.000
_cell.angle_alpha   90.00
_cell.angle_beta   90.00
_cell.angle_gamma   90.00
#
_symmetry.space_group_name_H-M   'P 1'
#
loop_
_entity.id
_entity.type
_entity.pdbx_description
1 polymer ?
#
loop_
_entity_poly.entity_id
_entity_poly.type
_entity_poly.pdbx_seq_one_letter_code
_entity_poly.pdbx_strand_id
1 'polypeptide(L)'
;MEGDNDPRFEPLAGGSPSATGCSSSTTPPVRWTIRTISKHFPEGRTFFHDYYRPFRLKMLKDAPYAYGSTFERVSLHTTEQWDARWSSPNAIHFVALLSCRIPADNTDPKIISALTLRGPGCDSCWEINAVFTDEEYRRMGIAKSVMDEVVKYVERERGNKKTLMRLGVLAENEEAEGLYEKVGFLEKWADGGGLEMVRILG
;
A
#
# COMPACT_ATOMS: atom_id res chain seq x y z
N MET A 1 -55.32 -62.94 -9.66
CA MET A 1 -55.16 -63.42 -11.05
C MET A 1 -54.96 -62.18 -11.89
N GLU A 2 -53.75 -62.08 -12.44
CA GLU A 2 -53.19 -60.94 -13.15
C GLU A 2 -54.00 -60.42 -14.35
N GLY A 3 -53.60 -59.22 -14.79
CA GLY A 3 -53.88 -58.61 -16.07
C GLY A 3 -53.51 -57.13 -15.96
N ASP A 4 -52.23 -56.79 -15.78
CA ASP A 4 -51.22 -56.63 -16.83
C ASP A 4 -51.63 -55.54 -17.84
N ASN A 5 -50.95 -54.40 -17.77
CA ASN A 5 -51.07 -53.32 -18.75
C ASN A 5 -49.76 -52.52 -18.80
N ASP A 6 -48.97 -52.83 -19.82
CA ASP A 6 -48.05 -51.96 -20.56
C ASP A 6 -48.06 -52.54 -22.01
N PRO A 7 -47.96 -51.81 -23.15
CA PRO A 7 -47.04 -50.68 -23.31
C PRO A 7 -47.38 -49.52 -24.28
N ARG A 8 -46.68 -48.40 -24.03
CA ARG A 8 -46.02 -47.45 -24.96
C ARG A 8 -46.81 -46.84 -26.14
N PHE A 9 -46.87 -45.50 -26.19
CA PHE A 9 -46.52 -44.67 -27.37
C PHE A 9 -46.38 -43.15 -27.02
N GLU A 10 -45.12 -42.69 -26.91
CA GLU A 10 -44.46 -41.44 -27.40
C GLU A 10 -44.99 -39.98 -27.16
N PRO A 11 -44.10 -38.94 -27.23
CA PRO A 11 -44.14 -37.71 -26.42
C PRO A 11 -44.47 -36.42 -27.20
N LEU A 12 -44.74 -35.30 -26.50
CA LEU A 12 -44.65 -33.94 -27.06
C LEU A 12 -44.09 -32.91 -26.05
N ALA A 13 -42.88 -32.44 -26.38
CA ALA A 13 -42.38 -31.07 -26.37
C ALA A 13 -42.69 -30.09 -25.22
N GLY A 14 -41.61 -29.48 -24.72
CA GLY A 14 -41.49 -28.02 -24.75
C GLY A 14 -41.58 -27.30 -23.41
N GLY A 15 -40.43 -27.10 -22.76
CA GLY A 15 -40.32 -26.22 -21.61
C GLY A 15 -38.88 -26.05 -21.15
N SER A 16 -38.06 -25.36 -21.95
CA SER A 16 -36.76 -24.86 -21.48
C SER A 16 -36.98 -23.88 -20.32
N PRO A 17 -36.28 -24.02 -19.18
CA PRO A 17 -36.15 -22.92 -18.25
C PRO A 17 -35.27 -21.87 -18.91
N SER A 18 -35.86 -20.70 -19.14
CA SER A 18 -35.15 -19.48 -19.53
C SER A 18 -34.06 -19.19 -18.49
N ALA A 19 -32.80 -19.43 -18.84
CA ALA A 19 -31.64 -18.94 -18.12
C ALA A 19 -31.51 -17.43 -18.38
N THR A 20 -32.40 -16.64 -17.77
CA THR A 20 -32.25 -15.18 -17.74
C THR A 20 -31.52 -14.81 -16.47
N GLY A 21 -30.33 -14.23 -16.64
CA GLY A 21 -29.77 -13.31 -15.67
C GLY A 21 -28.80 -13.91 -14.66
N CYS A 22 -27.53 -14.05 -15.06
CA CYS A 22 -26.39 -13.84 -14.17
C CYS A 22 -25.20 -13.32 -15.00
N SER A 23 -25.35 -12.14 -15.61
CA SER A 23 -24.19 -11.27 -15.86
C SER A 23 -23.95 -10.45 -14.60
N SER A 24 -23.41 -11.10 -13.57
CA SER A 24 -22.70 -10.39 -12.51
C SER A 24 -21.22 -10.63 -12.74
N SER A 25 -20.64 -9.91 -13.72
CA SER A 25 -19.21 -9.68 -13.78
C SER A 25 -18.82 -8.72 -12.64
N THR A 26 -19.11 -9.11 -11.40
CA THR A 26 -18.68 -8.37 -10.23
C THR A 26 -17.18 -8.57 -10.13
N THR A 27 -16.42 -7.60 -10.64
CA THR A 27 -14.97 -7.62 -10.48
C THR A 27 -14.69 -7.74 -8.96
N PRO A 28 -13.89 -8.72 -8.53
CA PRO A 28 -13.69 -8.94 -7.11
C PRO A 28 -13.18 -7.66 -6.42
N PRO A 29 -13.63 -7.38 -5.18
CA PRO A 29 -13.20 -6.21 -4.44
C PRO A 29 -11.70 -6.25 -4.25
N VAL A 30 -11.04 -5.09 -4.39
CA VAL A 30 -9.59 -4.96 -4.16
C VAL A 30 -9.28 -5.31 -2.70
N ARG A 31 -8.30 -6.20 -2.50
CA ARG A 31 -7.82 -6.64 -1.19
C ARG A 31 -6.31 -6.53 -1.16
N TRP A 32 -5.77 -6.25 0.01
CA TRP A 32 -4.33 -6.11 0.22
C TRP A 32 -3.89 -6.67 1.56
N THR A 33 -2.59 -6.95 1.65
CA THR A 33 -1.90 -7.26 2.89
C THR A 33 -0.77 -6.25 3.11
N ILE A 34 -0.53 -5.86 4.36
CA ILE A 34 0.56 -4.94 4.70
C ILE A 34 1.77 -5.76 5.15
N ARG A 35 2.94 -5.41 4.64
CA ARG A 35 4.22 -6.00 5.03
C ARG A 35 5.23 -4.93 5.37
N THR A 36 6.13 -5.25 6.29
CA THR A 36 7.32 -4.47 6.59
C THR A 36 8.52 -5.07 5.84
N ILE A 37 9.34 -4.21 5.25
CA ILE A 37 10.63 -4.57 4.67
C ILE A 37 11.70 -3.69 5.29
N SER A 38 12.73 -4.34 5.83
CA SER A 38 13.90 -3.68 6.42
C SER A 38 15.07 -4.65 6.40
N LYS A 39 16.29 -4.13 6.58
CA LYS A 39 17.52 -4.94 6.65
C LYS A 39 17.50 -6.07 7.69
N HIS A 40 16.57 -6.03 8.65
CA HIS A 40 16.41 -7.05 9.67
C HIS A 40 15.71 -8.32 9.15
N PHE A 41 15.22 -8.31 7.90
CA PHE A 41 14.60 -9.47 7.24
C PHE A 41 15.47 -9.93 6.05
N PRO A 42 16.08 -11.13 6.09
CA PRO A 42 17.00 -11.62 5.05
C PRO A 42 16.39 -11.62 3.64
N GLU A 43 15.13 -12.05 3.50
CA GLU A 43 14.39 -12.06 2.23
C GLU A 43 14.04 -10.65 1.73
N GLY A 44 14.15 -9.66 2.61
CA GLY A 44 13.77 -8.28 2.32
C GLY A 44 14.69 -7.58 1.32
N ARG A 45 15.96 -8.01 1.18
CA ARG A 45 16.89 -7.36 0.23
C ARG A 45 16.46 -7.62 -1.20
N THR A 46 16.24 -8.88 -1.56
CA THR A 46 15.75 -9.25 -2.90
C THR A 46 14.42 -8.55 -3.18
N PHE A 47 13.48 -8.60 -2.24
CA PHE A 47 12.19 -7.91 -2.39
C PHE A 47 12.36 -6.40 -2.59
N PHE A 48 13.30 -5.77 -1.88
CA PHE A 48 13.57 -4.35 -2.01
C PHE A 48 14.08 -3.99 -3.40
N HIS A 49 15.00 -4.78 -3.95
CA HIS A 49 15.56 -4.53 -5.29
C HIS A 49 14.56 -4.83 -6.40
N ASP A 50 13.80 -5.93 -6.28
CA ASP A 50 12.96 -6.42 -7.37
C ASP A 50 11.58 -5.74 -7.41
N TYR A 51 11.04 -5.34 -6.26
CA TYR A 51 9.69 -4.77 -6.18
C TYR A 51 9.65 -3.34 -5.63
N TYR A 52 10.35 -3.06 -4.52
CA TYR A 52 10.29 -1.72 -3.92
C TYR A 52 11.03 -0.66 -4.75
N ARG A 53 12.22 -0.97 -5.28
CA ARG A 53 12.99 -0.03 -6.11
C ARG A 53 12.21 0.40 -7.37
N PRO A 54 11.63 -0.50 -8.18
CA PRO A 54 10.78 -0.10 -9.30
C PRO A 54 9.56 0.74 -8.85
N PHE A 55 8.92 0.37 -7.75
CA PHE A 55 7.80 1.15 -7.19
C PHE A 55 8.23 2.55 -6.74
N ARG A 56 9.42 2.68 -6.14
CA ARG A 56 10.04 3.96 -5.75
C ARG A 56 10.35 4.84 -6.96
N LEU A 57 10.80 4.26 -8.06
CA LEU A 57 11.01 4.98 -9.30
C LEU A 57 9.69 5.44 -9.91
N LYS A 58 8.67 4.58 -9.89
CA LYS A 58 7.31 4.93 -10.33
C LYS A 58 6.75 6.13 -9.57
N MET A 59 6.78 6.12 -8.23
CA MET A 59 6.26 7.27 -7.47
C MET A 59 6.95 8.60 -7.80
N LEU A 60 8.27 8.59 -8.05
CA LEU A 60 9.02 9.79 -8.42
C LEU A 60 8.66 10.29 -9.82
N LYS A 61 8.25 9.39 -10.71
CA LYS A 61 7.81 9.72 -12.06
C LYS A 61 6.37 10.23 -12.09
N ASP A 62 5.49 9.61 -11.32
CA ASP A 62 4.06 9.90 -11.33
C ASP A 62 3.70 11.15 -10.51
N ALA A 63 4.43 11.40 -9.41
CA ALA A 63 4.15 12.52 -8.51
C ALA A 63 5.45 13.27 -8.13
N PRO A 64 6.20 13.82 -9.10
CA PRO A 64 7.47 14.50 -8.84
C PRO A 64 7.34 15.70 -7.88
N TYR A 65 6.17 16.35 -7.86
CA TYR A 65 5.87 17.47 -6.98
C TYR A 65 5.81 17.10 -5.49
N ALA A 66 5.59 15.82 -5.16
CA ALA A 66 5.40 15.35 -3.78
C ALA A 66 6.71 14.93 -3.10
N TYR A 67 7.87 15.03 -3.77
CA TYR A 67 9.14 14.50 -3.27
C TYR A 67 10.30 15.48 -3.47
N GLY A 68 11.20 15.58 -2.48
CA GLY A 68 12.45 16.34 -2.58
C GLY A 68 13.53 15.68 -3.48
N SER A 69 13.14 14.76 -4.35
CA SER A 69 14.02 14.03 -5.27
C SER A 69 13.30 13.81 -6.58
N THR A 70 14.04 13.55 -7.66
CA THR A 70 13.48 13.34 -8.99
C THR A 70 13.74 11.92 -9.50
N PHE A 71 12.95 11.49 -10.49
CA PHE A 71 13.13 10.21 -11.18
C PHE A 71 14.48 10.17 -11.91
N GLU A 72 14.86 11.25 -12.58
CA GLU A 72 16.10 11.36 -13.36
C GLU A 72 17.32 11.14 -12.48
N ARG A 73 17.32 11.72 -11.26
CA ARG A 73 18.42 11.54 -10.31
C ARG A 73 18.49 10.12 -9.77
N VAL A 74 17.34 9.55 -9.38
CA VAL A 74 17.29 8.27 -8.65
C VAL A 74 17.39 7.07 -9.58
N SER A 75 16.97 7.20 -10.84
CA SER A 75 17.09 6.12 -11.85
C SER A 75 18.55 5.80 -12.20
N LEU A 76 19.43 6.80 -12.08
CA LEU A 76 20.88 6.66 -12.28
C LEU A 76 21.63 6.10 -11.07
N HIS A 77 20.95 5.81 -9.95
CA HIS A 77 21.62 5.26 -8.78
C HIS A 77 22.24 3.89 -9.08
N THR A 78 23.48 3.69 -8.64
CA THR A 78 24.19 2.42 -8.74
C THR A 78 23.62 1.39 -7.77
N THR A 79 23.96 0.11 -7.97
CA THR A 79 23.58 -0.97 -7.06
C THR A 79 24.03 -0.68 -5.62
N GLU A 80 25.23 -0.14 -5.43
CA GLU A 80 25.78 0.21 -4.12
C GLU A 80 24.98 1.33 -3.44
N GLN A 81 24.48 2.31 -4.22
CA GLN A 81 23.63 3.37 -3.68
C GLN A 81 22.24 2.83 -3.27
N TRP A 82 21.70 1.86 -4.01
CA TRP A 82 20.47 1.15 -3.61
C TRP A 82 20.70 0.28 -2.38
N ASP A 83 21.82 -0.42 -2.31
CA ASP A 83 22.22 -1.22 -1.15
C ASP A 83 22.41 -0.35 0.09
N ALA A 84 23.06 0.82 -0.02
CA ALA A 84 23.21 1.75 1.09
C ALA A 84 21.85 2.26 1.61
N ARG A 85 20.88 2.46 0.71
CA ARG A 85 19.51 2.80 1.09
C ARG A 85 18.84 1.64 1.80
N TRP A 86 18.95 0.41 1.28
CA TRP A 86 18.42 -0.79 1.92
C TRP A 86 19.01 -1.02 3.32
N SER A 87 20.33 -0.85 3.46
CA SER A 87 21.07 -1.06 4.70
C SER A 87 20.94 0.08 5.71
N SER A 88 20.17 1.14 5.39
CA SER A 88 19.95 2.27 6.29
C SER A 88 19.35 1.78 7.63
N PRO A 89 20.06 1.93 8.76
CA PRO A 89 19.71 1.27 10.02
C PRO A 89 18.37 1.71 10.59
N ASN A 90 17.99 2.95 10.33
CA ASN A 90 16.82 3.58 10.91
C ASN A 90 15.71 3.70 9.87
N ALA A 91 15.64 2.81 8.86
CA ALA A 91 14.63 2.87 7.82
C ALA A 91 13.83 1.57 7.77
N ILE A 92 12.51 1.69 7.84
CA ILE A 92 11.57 0.59 7.71
C ILE A 92 10.56 0.99 6.64
N HIS A 93 10.40 0.18 5.60
CA HIS A 93 9.38 0.44 4.58
C HIS A 93 8.15 -0.39 4.87
N PHE A 94 6.99 0.23 4.82
CA PHE A 94 5.69 -0.43 4.92
C PHE A 94 5.09 -0.45 3.52
N VAL A 95 4.69 -1.62 3.06
CA VAL A 95 4.14 -1.82 1.71
C VAL A 95 2.80 -2.53 1.80
N ALA A 96 1.83 -2.07 1.02
CA ALA A 96 0.59 -2.81 0.76
C ALA A 96 0.75 -3.62 -0.52
N LEU A 97 0.55 -4.94 -0.42
CA LEU A 97 0.61 -5.88 -1.53
C LEU A 97 -0.80 -6.25 -1.97
N LEU A 98 -1.07 -6.13 -3.26
CA LEU A 98 -2.32 -6.60 -3.85
C LEU A 98 -2.48 -8.10 -3.58
N SER A 99 -3.66 -8.52 -3.12
CA SER A 99 -3.94 -9.92 -2.75
C SER A 99 -5.03 -10.57 -3.60
N CYS A 100 -5.70 -9.80 -4.45
CA CYS A 100 -6.69 -10.28 -5.41
C CYS A 100 -6.51 -9.55 -6.74
N ARG A 101 -7.11 -10.05 -7.83
CA ARG A 101 -6.85 -9.56 -9.21
C ARG A 101 -5.42 -9.79 -9.70
N ILE A 102 -4.64 -10.60 -9.00
CA ILE A 102 -3.42 -11.17 -9.56
C ILE A 102 -3.86 -12.39 -10.39
N PRO A 103 -3.54 -12.44 -11.69
CA PRO A 103 -3.74 -13.65 -12.50
C PRO A 103 -3.12 -14.87 -11.83
N ALA A 104 -3.76 -16.05 -11.90
CA ALA A 104 -3.31 -17.24 -11.17
C ALA A 104 -1.91 -17.73 -11.60
N ASP A 105 -1.47 -17.35 -12.78
CA ASP A 105 -0.14 -17.59 -13.35
C ASP A 105 0.91 -16.53 -12.93
N ASN A 106 0.47 -15.39 -12.40
CA ASN A 106 1.33 -14.36 -11.85
C ASN A 106 1.44 -14.55 -10.32
N THR A 107 2.61 -14.95 -9.84
CA THR A 107 2.89 -15.05 -8.40
C THR A 107 3.69 -13.86 -7.88
N ASP A 108 4.05 -12.92 -8.75
CA ASP A 108 4.84 -11.76 -8.37
C ASP A 108 4.03 -10.81 -7.50
N PRO A 109 4.57 -10.41 -6.33
CA PRO A 109 3.93 -9.43 -5.48
C PRO A 109 3.83 -8.07 -6.18
N LYS A 110 2.61 -7.53 -6.27
CA LYS A 110 2.36 -6.15 -6.74
C LYS A 110 2.23 -5.21 -5.54
N ILE A 111 3.20 -4.31 -5.37
CA ILE A 111 3.09 -3.18 -4.42
C ILE A 111 2.09 -2.17 -4.99
N ILE A 112 1.10 -1.78 -4.20
CA ILE A 112 0.07 -0.80 -4.58
C ILE A 112 0.08 0.45 -3.68
N SER A 113 0.75 0.37 -2.53
CA SER A 113 1.04 1.54 -1.69
C SER A 113 2.31 1.30 -0.89
N ALA A 114 3.05 2.36 -0.61
CA ALA A 114 4.19 2.30 0.28
C ALA A 114 4.39 3.59 1.06
N LEU A 115 5.11 3.47 2.17
CA LEU A 115 5.76 4.57 2.87
C LEU A 115 7.06 4.09 3.49
N THR A 116 7.91 5.02 3.92
CA THR A 116 9.11 4.75 4.71
C THR A 116 9.02 5.44 6.06
N LEU A 117 9.08 4.67 7.14
CA LEU A 117 9.28 5.18 8.48
C LEU A 117 10.79 5.28 8.76
N ARG A 118 11.23 6.40 9.31
CA ARG A 118 12.60 6.62 9.75
C ARG A 118 12.69 6.94 11.24
N GLY A 119 13.69 6.38 11.92
CA GLY A 119 13.98 6.71 13.31
C GLY A 119 14.08 5.48 14.24
N PRO A 120 13.98 5.71 15.56
CA PRO A 120 13.84 7.04 16.17
C PRO A 120 15.14 7.86 15.99
N GLY A 121 15.00 9.16 15.68
CA GLY A 121 16.09 10.13 15.69
C GLY A 121 16.38 10.64 17.10
N CYS A 122 17.00 11.83 17.22
CA CYS A 122 17.08 12.52 18.50
C CYS A 122 15.67 12.75 19.08
N ASP A 123 15.55 12.72 20.41
CA ASP A 123 14.31 12.99 21.15
C ASP A 123 13.12 12.06 20.83
N SER A 124 13.38 10.82 20.43
CA SER A 124 12.33 9.85 20.05
C SER A 124 11.45 10.34 18.88
N CYS A 125 12.00 11.14 17.97
CA CYS A 125 11.28 11.61 16.79
C CYS A 125 11.33 10.58 15.67
N TRP A 126 10.17 10.20 15.15
CA TRP A 126 10.01 9.37 13.96
C TRP A 126 9.57 10.21 12.77
N GLU A 127 10.11 9.92 11.60
CA GLU A 127 9.82 10.65 10.37
C GLU A 127 9.20 9.72 9.33
N ILE A 128 8.02 10.07 8.82
CA ILE A 128 7.38 9.35 7.72
C ILE A 128 7.72 10.07 6.41
N ASN A 129 8.19 9.30 5.44
CA ASN A 129 8.61 9.77 4.13
C ASN A 129 8.08 8.87 3.02
N ALA A 130 8.12 9.39 1.78
CA ALA A 130 7.85 8.64 0.57
C ALA A 130 6.49 7.91 0.58
N VAL A 131 5.46 8.57 1.13
CA VAL A 131 4.09 8.07 1.09
C VAL A 131 3.59 8.11 -0.36
N PHE A 132 3.08 6.98 -0.84
CA PHE A 132 2.51 6.88 -2.17
C PHE A 132 1.47 5.76 -2.23
N THR A 133 0.42 5.99 -2.99
CA THR A 133 -0.52 4.95 -3.44
C THR A 133 -0.66 5.09 -4.95
N ASP A 134 -0.51 3.96 -5.64
CA ASP A 134 -0.69 3.90 -7.08
C ASP A 134 -2.10 4.37 -7.45
N GLU A 135 -2.21 5.19 -8.51
CA GLU A 135 -3.43 5.89 -8.89
C GLU A 135 -4.63 4.96 -9.08
N GLU A 136 -4.41 3.75 -9.61
CA GLU A 136 -5.44 2.74 -9.85
C GLU A 136 -6.09 2.26 -8.54
N TYR A 137 -5.38 2.43 -7.42
CA TYR A 137 -5.76 1.93 -6.09
C TYR A 137 -6.00 3.05 -5.07
N ARG A 138 -6.01 4.32 -5.49
CA ARG A 138 -6.33 5.45 -4.62
C ARG A 138 -7.79 5.42 -4.18
N ARG A 139 -8.09 6.19 -3.12
CA ARG A 139 -9.46 6.34 -2.55
C ARG A 139 -10.11 5.04 -2.04
N MET A 140 -9.37 3.94 -1.96
CA MET A 140 -9.82 2.65 -1.41
C MET A 140 -9.45 2.47 0.08
N GLY A 141 -8.88 3.48 0.72
CA GLY A 141 -8.48 3.43 2.14
C GLY A 141 -7.10 2.79 2.41
N ILE A 142 -6.39 2.35 1.37
CA ILE A 142 -5.10 1.63 1.49
C ILE A 142 -4.05 2.48 2.20
N ALA A 143 -3.85 3.74 1.77
CA ALA A 143 -2.88 4.64 2.37
C ALA A 143 -3.12 4.82 3.88
N LYS A 144 -4.39 4.98 4.28
CA LYS A 144 -4.79 5.07 5.69
C LYS A 144 -4.45 3.79 6.43
N SER A 145 -4.75 2.62 5.87
CA SER A 145 -4.40 1.34 6.49
C SER A 145 -2.88 1.18 6.70
N VAL A 146 -2.06 1.60 5.73
CA VAL A 146 -0.59 1.56 5.87
C VAL A 146 -0.14 2.54 6.97
N MET A 147 -0.68 3.76 7.00
CA MET A 147 -0.40 4.74 8.05
C MET A 147 -0.83 4.27 9.45
N ASP A 148 -2.01 3.64 9.57
CA ASP A 148 -2.48 3.06 10.83
C ASP A 148 -1.51 1.97 11.33
N GLU A 149 -0.94 1.16 10.44
CA GLU A 149 0.05 0.14 10.81
C GLU A 149 1.39 0.74 11.26
N VAL A 150 1.80 1.87 10.66
CA VAL A 150 2.96 2.63 11.14
C VAL A 150 2.74 3.16 12.55
N VAL A 151 1.57 3.75 12.82
CA VAL A 151 1.24 4.26 14.15
C VAL A 151 1.27 3.13 15.17
N LYS A 152 0.66 1.97 14.86
CA LYS A 152 0.72 0.79 15.73
C LYS A 152 2.16 0.32 15.95
N TYR A 153 3.00 0.34 14.91
CA TYR A 153 4.41 0.01 15.05
C TYR A 153 5.11 0.95 16.03
N VAL A 154 4.97 2.28 15.84
CA VAL A 154 5.61 3.27 16.73
C VAL A 154 5.06 3.19 18.17
N GLU A 155 3.76 2.95 18.36
CA GLU A 155 3.16 2.69 19.68
C GLU A 155 3.80 1.48 20.38
N ARG A 156 4.08 0.39 19.65
CA ARG A 156 4.77 -0.77 20.21
C ARG A 156 6.23 -0.45 20.57
N GLU A 157 6.95 0.25 19.69
CA GLU A 157 8.37 0.55 19.90
C GLU A 157 8.62 1.59 21.01
N ARG A 158 7.72 2.56 21.18
CA ARG A 158 7.92 3.63 22.17
C ARG A 158 7.72 3.18 23.62
N GLY A 159 6.96 2.11 23.85
CA GLY A 159 6.49 1.74 25.18
C GLY A 159 5.71 2.89 25.84
N ASN A 160 6.17 3.37 27.01
CA ASN A 160 5.52 4.47 27.75
C ASN A 160 6.11 5.86 27.43
N LYS A 161 7.02 5.97 26.47
CA LYS A 161 7.68 7.24 26.15
C LYS A 161 6.78 8.09 25.29
N LYS A 162 6.65 9.38 25.63
CA LYS A 162 6.11 10.39 24.73
C LYS A 162 6.99 10.45 23.48
N THR A 163 6.36 10.32 22.31
CA THR A 163 7.04 10.11 21.03
C THR A 163 6.43 11.01 19.98
N LEU A 164 7.27 11.72 19.22
CA LEU A 164 6.85 12.58 18.13
C LEU A 164 6.93 11.79 16.82
N MET A 165 5.88 11.85 16.01
CA MET A 165 5.90 11.45 14.62
C MET A 165 5.74 12.70 13.77
N ARG A 166 6.51 12.82 12.69
CA ARG A 166 6.45 13.95 11.77
C ARG A 166 6.48 13.51 10.31
N LEU A 167 6.00 14.35 9.43
CA LEU A 167 6.13 14.23 7.98
C LEU A 167 6.11 15.62 7.35
N GLY A 168 6.71 15.73 6.16
CA GLY A 168 6.62 16.93 5.33
C GLY A 168 5.63 16.72 4.20
N VAL A 169 4.79 17.72 3.95
CA VAL A 169 3.98 17.86 2.75
C VAL A 169 4.65 18.90 1.87
N LEU A 170 5.12 18.46 0.70
CA LEU A 170 5.68 19.34 -0.31
C LEU A 170 4.59 19.79 -1.25
N ALA A 171 4.62 21.09 -1.59
CA ALA A 171 3.57 21.79 -2.31
C ALA A 171 2.20 21.74 -1.60
N GLU A 172 1.21 22.42 -2.18
CA GLU A 172 -0.18 22.33 -1.76
C GLU A 172 -0.72 20.96 -2.20
N ASN A 173 -0.74 19.98 -1.28
CA ASN A 173 -1.16 18.61 -1.55
C ASN A 173 -2.28 18.22 -0.58
N GLU A 174 -3.44 18.85 -0.81
CA GLU A 174 -4.63 18.73 0.03
C GLU A 174 -5.09 17.27 0.22
N GLU A 175 -4.88 16.39 -0.77
CA GLU A 175 -5.21 14.97 -0.63
C GLU A 175 -4.33 14.28 0.43
N ALA A 176 -3.03 14.59 0.43
CA ALA A 176 -2.10 14.08 1.43
C ALA A 176 -2.40 14.66 2.81
N GLU A 177 -2.64 15.98 2.90
CA GLU A 177 -3.02 16.66 4.14
C GLU A 177 -4.26 16.03 4.76
N GLY A 178 -5.36 15.93 3.99
CA GLY A 178 -6.60 15.33 4.47
C GLY A 178 -6.47 13.84 4.81
N LEU A 179 -5.51 13.11 4.24
CA LEU A 179 -5.16 11.76 4.70
C LEU A 179 -4.47 11.81 6.08
N TYR A 180 -3.48 12.67 6.25
CA TYR A 180 -2.69 12.78 7.48
C TYR A 180 -3.54 13.26 8.65
N GLU A 181 -4.44 14.23 8.43
CA GLU A 181 -5.43 14.68 9.42
C GLU A 181 -6.33 13.55 9.90
N LYS A 182 -6.82 12.69 9.00
CA LYS A 182 -7.64 11.51 9.36
C LYS A 182 -6.87 10.47 10.16
N VAL A 183 -5.55 10.50 10.09
CA VAL A 183 -4.65 9.68 10.91
C VAL A 183 -4.26 10.43 12.19
N GLY A 184 -4.74 11.65 12.43
CA GLY A 184 -4.50 12.42 13.64
C GLY A 184 -3.15 13.16 13.66
N PHE A 185 -2.56 13.40 12.48
CA PHE A 185 -1.52 14.41 12.34
C PHE A 185 -2.17 15.80 12.34
N LEU A 186 -1.49 16.74 12.98
CA LEU A 186 -1.88 18.14 13.07
C LEU A 186 -0.85 18.98 12.33
N GLU A 187 -1.34 20.05 11.72
CA GLU A 187 -0.54 21.01 10.97
C GLU A 187 0.45 21.77 11.87
N LYS A 188 1.68 21.95 11.39
CA LYS A 188 2.69 22.85 11.93
C LYS A 188 3.45 23.56 10.80
N TRP A 189 3.65 24.86 10.96
CA TRP A 189 4.44 25.63 10.01
C TRP A 189 5.93 25.56 10.37
N ALA A 190 6.74 25.25 9.36
CA ALA A 190 8.19 25.47 9.38
C ALA A 190 8.56 26.40 8.22
N ASP A 191 9.39 27.40 8.49
CA ASP A 191 9.80 28.39 7.49
C ASP A 191 10.55 27.71 6.32
N GLY A 192 10.12 27.91 5.07
CA GLY A 192 10.90 27.47 3.89
C GLY A 192 10.22 26.63 2.79
N GLY A 193 8.88 26.65 2.66
CA GLY A 193 8.20 26.21 1.43
C GLY A 193 7.54 24.82 1.43
N GLY A 194 7.29 24.24 2.60
CA GLY A 194 6.48 23.03 2.76
C GLY A 194 5.80 23.02 4.13
N LEU A 195 4.76 22.20 4.27
CA LEU A 195 4.01 22.06 5.51
C LEU A 195 4.58 20.88 6.33
N GLU A 196 4.89 21.10 7.60
CA GLU A 196 5.23 19.98 8.49
C GLU A 196 3.95 19.53 9.21
N MET A 197 3.68 18.23 9.25
CA MET A 197 2.58 17.72 10.06
C MET A 197 3.13 16.80 11.13
N VAL A 198 2.59 16.90 12.34
CA VAL A 198 3.06 16.13 13.48
C VAL A 198 1.95 15.41 14.20
N ARG A 199 2.27 14.26 14.77
CA ARG A 199 1.42 13.53 15.70
C ARG A 199 2.23 13.17 16.92
N ILE A 200 1.71 13.46 18.10
CA ILE A 200 2.34 13.11 19.37
C ILE A 200 1.64 11.88 19.93
N LEU A 201 2.40 10.85 20.25
CA LEU A 201 1.96 9.67 20.98
C LEU A 201 2.40 9.85 22.44
N GLY A 202 1.46 9.74 23.38
CA GLY A 202 1.65 9.97 24.81
C GLY A 202 1.54 8.67 25.59
#